data_AF-A0A3B4AHX3-F1
#
_entry.id   AF-A0A3B4AHX3-F1
#
_cell.length_a   1.000
_cell.length_b   1.000
_cell.length_c   1.000
_cell.angle_alpha   90.00
_cell.angle_beta   90.00
_cell.angle_gamma   90.00
#
_symmetry.space_group_name_H-M   'P 1'
#
loop_
_entity.id
_entity.type
_entity.pdbx_description
1 polymer ?
#
loop_
_entity_poly.entity_id
_entity_poly.type
_entity_poly.pdbx_seq_one_letter_code
_entity_poly.pdbx_strand_id
1 'polypeptide(L)'
;MALNENASSWKDSIYNPRTGELLGRTASSWALILLFYLVFYCFLAGMFALTMWVMLLTLDDYVPRYRDRVPSPGETDEKLCVIMTLTQSRILPIKQFLNILHH
;
A
#
# COMPACT_ATOMS: atom_id res chain seq x y z
N MET A 1 -45.61 1.67 7.69
CA MET A 1 -45.13 1.16 8.98
C MET A 1 -44.77 -0.32 8.78
N ALA A 2 -43.68 -0.61 8.06
CA ALA A 2 -43.36 -1.98 7.58
C ALA A 2 -41.84 -2.15 7.35
N LEU A 3 -41.03 -1.97 8.40
CA LEU A 3 -39.57 -2.19 8.36
C LEU A 3 -39.06 -3.09 9.51
N ASN A 4 -39.93 -3.61 10.38
CA ASN A 4 -39.50 -4.38 11.57
C ASN A 4 -39.68 -5.89 11.45
N GLU A 5 -40.47 -6.38 10.50
CA GLU A 5 -40.85 -7.80 10.37
C GLU A 5 -39.76 -8.66 9.68
N ASN A 6 -38.99 -8.09 8.75
CA ASN A 6 -37.82 -8.76 8.17
C ASN A 6 -36.56 -8.64 9.05
N ALA A 7 -36.45 -7.56 9.83
CA ALA A 7 -35.27 -7.33 10.65
C ALA A 7 -35.19 -8.31 11.84
N SER A 8 -36.33 -8.76 12.39
CA SER A 8 -36.37 -9.80 13.43
C SER A 8 -35.97 -11.15 12.87
N SER A 9 -36.60 -11.63 11.80
CA SER A 9 -36.36 -12.96 11.22
C SER A 9 -34.88 -13.22 10.83
N TRP A 10 -34.21 -12.24 10.22
CA TRP A 10 -32.79 -12.38 9.85
C TRP A 10 -31.85 -12.26 11.05
N LYS A 11 -32.18 -11.42 12.05
CA LYS A 11 -31.36 -11.28 13.27
C LYS A 11 -31.55 -12.45 14.23
N ASP A 12 -32.75 -13.01 14.32
CA ASP A 12 -33.09 -14.19 15.12
C ASP A 12 -32.43 -15.45 14.55
N SER A 13 -32.21 -15.51 13.23
CA SER A 13 -31.43 -16.57 12.57
C SER A 13 -29.92 -16.49 12.90
N ILE A 14 -29.40 -15.29 13.16
CA ILE A 14 -28.00 -15.08 13.52
C ILE A 14 -27.77 -15.22 15.03
N TYR A 15 -28.66 -14.69 15.88
CA TYR A 15 -28.42 -14.56 17.31
C TYR A 15 -29.69 -14.81 18.13
N ASN A 16 -29.70 -15.88 18.93
CA ASN A 16 -30.76 -16.11 19.92
C ASN A 16 -30.36 -15.52 21.28
N PRO A 17 -30.95 -14.39 21.73
CA PRO A 17 -30.57 -13.70 22.98
C PRO A 17 -30.89 -14.52 24.24
N ARG A 18 -31.71 -15.58 24.16
CA ARG A 18 -32.10 -16.42 25.31
C ARG A 18 -31.07 -17.50 25.65
N THR A 19 -30.31 -17.98 24.68
CA THR A 19 -29.32 -19.07 24.83
C THR A 19 -27.92 -18.68 24.38
N GLY A 20 -27.75 -17.51 23.74
CA GLY A 20 -26.48 -17.08 23.18
C GLY A 20 -26.01 -18.00 22.05
N GLU A 21 -26.91 -18.62 21.31
CA GLU A 21 -26.56 -19.48 20.18
C GLU A 21 -26.40 -18.62 18.92
N LEU A 22 -25.21 -18.66 18.32
CA LEU A 22 -24.89 -18.04 17.04
C LEU A 22 -24.84 -19.16 16.00
N LEU A 23 -25.78 -19.16 15.04
CA LEU A 23 -25.75 -20.05 13.88
C LEU A 23 -25.65 -21.56 14.25
N GLY A 24 -26.38 -22.03 15.26
CA GLY A 24 -26.48 -23.45 15.58
C GLY A 24 -25.35 -24.05 16.43
N ARG A 25 -24.44 -23.23 16.97
CA ARG A 25 -23.50 -23.63 18.05
C ARG A 25 -23.53 -22.58 19.18
N THR A 26 -23.31 -23.04 20.41
CA THR A 26 -23.16 -22.16 21.60
C THR A 26 -22.13 -21.06 21.36
N ALA A 27 -22.42 -19.80 21.71
CA ALA A 27 -21.47 -18.68 21.62
C ALA A 27 -20.13 -18.98 22.29
N SER A 28 -20.12 -19.84 23.32
CA SER A 28 -18.90 -20.29 23.97
C SER A 28 -17.89 -20.91 23.01
N SER A 29 -18.30 -21.79 22.08
CA SER A 29 -17.37 -22.40 21.13
C SER A 29 -16.89 -21.42 20.06
N TRP A 30 -17.77 -20.50 19.66
CA TRP A 30 -17.44 -19.43 18.72
C TRP A 30 -16.40 -18.47 19.30
N ALA A 31 -16.61 -18.02 20.54
CA ALA A 31 -15.65 -17.20 21.27
C ALA A 31 -14.31 -17.93 21.44
N LEU A 32 -14.33 -19.24 21.71
CA LEU A 32 -13.12 -20.05 21.88
C LEU A 32 -12.31 -20.17 20.58
N ILE A 33 -12.99 -20.36 19.43
CA ILE A 33 -12.35 -20.37 18.10
C ILE A 33 -11.77 -18.98 17.77
N LEU A 34 -12.52 -17.90 18.01
CA LEU A 34 -12.03 -16.54 17.76
C LEU A 34 -10.85 -16.17 18.64
N LEU A 35 -10.90 -16.52 19.94
CA LEU A 35 -9.82 -16.26 20.87
C LEU A 35 -8.56 -17.05 20.48
N PHE A 36 -8.72 -18.32 20.10
CA PHE A 36 -7.62 -19.13 19.59
C PHE A 36 -6.98 -18.50 18.34
N TYR A 37 -7.80 -18.07 17.37
CA TYR A 37 -7.32 -17.42 16.14
C TYR A 37 -6.62 -16.10 16.44
N LEU A 38 -7.16 -15.28 17.35
CA LEU A 38 -6.56 -13.99 17.73
C LEU A 38 -5.17 -14.19 18.33
N VAL A 39 -5.03 -15.07 19.32
CA VAL A 39 -3.72 -15.35 19.95
C VAL A 39 -2.72 -15.92 18.94
N PHE A 40 -3.16 -16.86 18.09
CA PHE A 40 -2.32 -17.46 17.06
C PHE A 40 -1.82 -16.42 16.05
N TYR A 41 -2.71 -15.55 15.55
CA TYR A 41 -2.34 -14.50 14.60
C TYR A 41 -1.51 -13.40 15.24
N CYS A 42 -1.75 -13.04 16.50
CA CYS A 42 -0.89 -12.10 17.23
C CYS A 42 0.53 -12.65 17.38
N PHE A 43 0.69 -13.94 17.68
CA PHE A 43 2.02 -14.56 17.77
C PHE A 43 2.71 -14.61 16.40
N LEU A 44 2.00 -15.01 15.35
CA LEU A 44 2.52 -14.99 13.98
C LEU A 44 2.91 -13.59 13.52
N ALA A 45 2.04 -12.59 13.74
CA ALA A 45 2.30 -11.20 13.40
C ALA A 45 3.47 -10.64 14.21
N GLY A 46 3.58 -10.99 15.49
CA GLY A 46 4.69 -10.60 16.36
C GLY A 46 6.02 -11.17 15.88
N MET A 47 6.07 -12.47 15.58
CA MET A 47 7.27 -13.11 15.03
C MET A 47 7.67 -12.53 13.67
N PHE A 48 6.69 -12.24 12.81
CA PHE A 48 6.91 -11.61 11.51
C PHE A 48 7.41 -10.17 11.65
N ALA A 49 6.79 -9.37 12.52
CA ALA A 49 7.21 -8.01 12.80
C ALA A 49 8.60 -7.98 13.44
N LEU A 50 8.93 -8.96 14.29
CA LEU A 50 10.24 -9.09 14.91
C LEU A 50 11.33 -9.37 13.87
N THR A 51 11.10 -10.30 12.93
CA THR A 51 12.10 -10.56 11.88
C THR A 51 12.28 -9.36 10.95
N MET A 52 11.20 -8.63 10.65
CA MET A 52 11.28 -7.34 9.93
C MET A 52 12.03 -6.27 10.73
N TRP A 53 11.80 -6.17 12.04
CA TRP A 53 12.50 -5.24 12.93
C TRP A 53 14.00 -5.54 12.99
N VAL A 54 14.37 -6.81 13.16
CA VAL A 54 15.78 -7.23 13.17
C VAL A 54 16.46 -6.92 11.84
N MET A 55 15.77 -7.14 10.71
CA MET A 55 16.29 -6.75 9.40
C MET A 55 16.58 -5.24 9.33
N LEU A 56 15.68 -4.39 9.87
CA LEU A 56 15.90 -2.94 9.93
C LEU A 56 17.08 -2.56 10.83
N LEU A 57 17.29 -3.26 11.96
CA LEU A 57 18.47 -3.04 12.80
C LEU A 57 19.80 -3.37 12.10
N THR A 58 19.77 -4.25 11.08
CA THR A 58 20.97 -4.54 10.28
C THR A 58 21.20 -3.57 9.13
N LEU A 59 20.28 -2.61 8.92
CA LEU A 59 20.35 -1.59 7.89
C LEU A 59 20.82 -0.26 8.51
N ASP A 60 21.93 0.29 8.01
CA ASP A 60 22.40 1.62 8.40
C ASP A 60 21.66 2.67 7.56
N ASP A 61 21.07 3.69 8.20
CA ASP A 61 20.27 4.74 7.53
C ASP A 61 21.12 5.65 6.61
N TYR A 62 22.45 5.65 6.76
CA TYR A 62 23.32 6.63 6.11
C TYR A 62 23.87 6.17 4.76
N VAL A 63 23.92 4.86 4.49
CA VAL A 63 24.47 4.31 3.23
C VAL A 63 23.59 3.20 2.66
N PRO A 64 22.99 3.38 1.47
CA PRO A 64 22.17 2.32 0.86
C PRO A 64 23.04 1.11 0.48
N ARG A 65 22.67 -0.06 0.99
CA ARG A 65 23.42 -1.33 0.89
C ARG A 65 23.64 -1.85 -0.54
N TYR A 66 22.86 -1.39 -1.51
CA TYR A 66 22.94 -1.81 -2.91
C TYR A 66 23.03 -0.59 -3.84
N ARG A 67 24.27 -0.19 -4.19
CA ARG A 67 24.56 0.89 -5.15
C ARG A 67 24.88 0.36 -6.56
N ASP A 68 25.07 -0.95 -6.69
CA ASP A 68 25.58 -1.60 -7.91
C ASP A 68 24.57 -1.63 -9.07
N ARG A 69 23.30 -1.29 -8.78
CA ARG A 69 22.20 -1.22 -9.77
C ARG A 69 21.89 0.22 -10.20
N VAL A 70 22.58 1.20 -9.63
CA VAL A 70 22.45 2.61 -10.03
C VAL A 70 23.40 2.82 -11.21
N PRO A 71 22.90 3.13 -12.41
CA PRO A 71 23.78 3.54 -13.50
C PRO A 71 24.55 4.78 -13.04
N SER A 72 25.87 4.78 -13.22
CA SER A 72 26.74 5.89 -12.82
C SER A 72 26.18 7.23 -13.29
N PRO A 73 26.02 8.24 -12.41
CA PRO A 73 25.42 9.54 -12.73
C PRO A 73 26.27 10.41 -13.67
N GLY A 74 27.35 9.87 -14.25
CA GLY A 74 28.33 10.61 -15.02
C GLY A 74 28.03 10.78 -16.52
N GLU A 75 27.09 10.03 -17.10
CA GLU A 75 26.89 10.03 -18.56
C GLU A 75 25.51 10.51 -19.02
N THR A 76 24.48 10.41 -18.17
CA THR A 76 23.12 10.81 -18.53
C THR A 76 22.91 12.32 -18.48
N ASP A 77 23.52 13.02 -17.52
CA ASP A 77 23.34 14.48 -17.37
C ASP A 77 24.08 15.27 -18.46
N GLU A 78 25.27 14.84 -18.86
CA GLU A 78 26.00 15.45 -19.98
C GLU A 78 25.27 15.21 -21.30
N LYS A 79 24.82 13.98 -21.57
CA LYS A 79 24.11 13.65 -22.82
C LYS A 79 22.76 14.35 -22.92
N LEU A 80 22.01 14.44 -21.84
CA LEU A 80 20.72 15.15 -21.81
C LEU A 80 20.91 16.66 -21.97
N CYS A 81 21.92 17.27 -21.34
CA CYS A 81 22.24 18.68 -21.50
C CYS A 81 22.66 19.01 -22.93
N VAL A 82 23.51 18.17 -23.55
CA VAL A 82 23.90 18.33 -24.95
C VAL A 82 22.71 18.19 -25.88
N ILE A 83 21.84 17.19 -25.70
CA ILE A 83 20.63 17.04 -26.52
C ILE A 83 19.69 18.23 -26.32
N MET A 84 19.45 18.69 -25.08
CA MET A 84 18.61 19.86 -24.80
C MET A 84 19.19 21.15 -25.40
N THR A 85 20.51 21.34 -25.34
CA THR A 85 21.19 22.52 -25.90
C THR A 85 21.20 22.48 -27.44
N LEU A 86 21.40 21.30 -28.04
CA LEU A 86 21.32 21.11 -29.49
C LEU A 86 19.87 21.25 -30.00
N THR A 87 18.88 20.76 -29.26
CA THR A 87 17.47 20.95 -29.58
C THR A 87 17.05 22.42 -29.44
N GLN A 88 17.52 23.13 -28.41
CA GLN A 88 17.21 24.55 -28.20
C GLN A 88 17.81 25.44 -29.30
N SER A 89 19.06 25.21 -29.69
CA SER A 89 19.71 25.94 -30.79
C SER A 89 19.05 25.69 -32.16
N ARG A 90 18.42 24.51 -32.36
CA ARG A 90 17.66 24.18 -33.58
C ARG A 90 16.25 24.79 -33.62
N ILE A 91 15.60 25.04 -32.48
CA ILE A 91 14.23 25.56 -32.39
C ILE A 91 14.18 27.09 -32.33
N LEU A 92 15.25 27.76 -31.87
CA LEU A 92 15.34 29.22 -31.78
C LEU A 92 15.02 29.97 -33.10
N PRO A 93 15.50 29.55 -34.29
CA PRO A 93 15.14 30.24 -35.54
C PRO A 93 13.64 30.10 -35.84
N ILE A 94 13.02 28.95 -35.54
CA ILE A 94 11.58 28.72 -35.77
C ILE A 94 10.74 29.65 -34.91
N LYS A 95 11.13 29.90 -33.65
CA LYS A 95 10.46 30.89 -32.79
C LYS A 95 10.55 32.30 -33.34
N GLN A 96 11.67 32.67 -33.96
CA GLN A 96 11.84 34.00 -34.56
C GLN A 96 10.99 34.17 -35.83
N PHE A 97 10.88 33.15 -36.67
CA PHE A 97 9.95 33.13 -37.81
C PHE A 97 8.48 33.20 -37.37
N LEU A 98 8.10 32.50 -36.30
CA LEU A 98 6.74 32.50 -35.77
C LEU A 98 6.35 33.86 -35.17
N ASN A 99 7.32 34.59 -34.58
CA ASN A 99 7.11 35.93 -34.04
C ASN A 99 6.92 37.00 -35.13
N ILE A 100 7.52 36.79 -36.31
CA ILE A 100 7.35 37.68 -37.48
C ILE A 100 5.99 37.43 -38.16
N LEU A 101 5.50 36.18 -38.18
CA LEU A 101 4.20 35.83 -38.75
C LEU A 101 2.99 36.25 -37.88
N HIS A 102 3.21 36.55 -36.60
CA HIS A 102 2.18 36.99 -35.67
C HIS A 102 2.06 38.53 -35.58
N HIS A 103 2.77 39.26 -36.46
CA HIS A 103 2.74 40.72 -36.56
C HIS A 103 2.45 41.16 -37.98
#